data_AF-A0A958R222-F1
#
_entry.id   AF-A0A958R222-F1
#
_cell.length_a   1.000
_cell.length_b   1.000
_cell.length_c   1.000
_cell.angle_alpha   90.00
_cell.angle_beta   90.00
_cell.angle_gamma   90.00
#
_symmetry.space_group_name_H-M   'P 1'
#
loop_
_entity.id
_entity.type
_entity.pdbx_description
1 polymer ?
#
loop_
_entity_poly.entity_id
_entity_poly.type
_entity_poly.pdbx_seq_one_letter_code
_entity_poly.pdbx_strand_id
1 'polypeptide(L)'
;MTKKQPFNFRLLGLIALVLGFSHYFPKTLVSILGTENPWTSYFYMYGLGLVCFGIGLMVILKQGALNLHRGTERFWFHVLLGGFVFFSTLHGVWIILAIHYPFKGGM
;
A
#
# COMPACT_ATOMS: atom_id res chain seq x y z
N MET A 1 -29.45 -9.05 31.92
CA MET A 1 -29.45 -7.59 31.64
C MET A 1 -28.42 -7.33 30.54
N THR A 2 -28.85 -7.26 29.27
CA THR A 2 -27.94 -7.04 28.13
C THR A 2 -27.71 -5.53 27.96
N LYS A 3 -26.51 -5.06 28.33
CA LYS A 3 -26.07 -3.67 28.08
C LYS A 3 -26.07 -3.45 26.56
N LYS A 4 -27.01 -2.66 26.03
CA LYS A 4 -26.95 -2.17 24.65
C LYS A 4 -25.68 -1.31 24.54
N GLN A 5 -24.69 -1.80 23.78
CA GLN A 5 -23.50 -1.04 23.45
C GLN A 5 -23.93 0.25 22.71
N PRO A 6 -23.47 1.44 23.13
CA PRO A 6 -23.85 2.69 22.48
C PRO A 6 -23.32 2.69 21.03
N PHE A 7 -24.11 3.23 20.11
CA PHE A 7 -23.75 3.33 18.71
C PHE A 7 -22.50 4.20 18.53
N ASN A 8 -21.42 3.63 17.99
CA ASN A 8 -20.14 4.29 17.85
C ASN A 8 -20.02 4.95 16.46
N PHE A 9 -20.41 6.23 16.38
CA PHE A 9 -20.34 7.02 15.14
C PHE A 9 -18.92 7.13 14.56
N ARG A 10 -17.88 7.06 15.40
CA ARG A 10 -16.48 7.09 14.93
C ARG A 10 -16.12 5.81 14.17
N LEU A 11 -16.56 4.66 14.69
CA LEU A 11 -16.36 3.37 14.04
C LEU A 11 -17.12 3.32 12.70
N LEU A 12 -18.36 3.80 12.67
CA LEU A 12 -19.16 3.86 11.44
C LEU A 12 -18.47 4.73 10.37
N GLY A 13 -18.00 5.93 10.75
CA GLY A 13 -17.29 6.81 9.84
C GLY A 13 -16.02 6.19 9.27
N LEU A 14 -15.28 5.45 10.09
CA LEU A 14 -14.06 4.76 9.67
C LEU A 14 -14.36 3.61 8.70
N ILE A 15 -15.40 2.83 8.96
CA ILE A 15 -15.88 1.78 8.04
C ILE A 15 -16.31 2.39 6.70
N ALA A 16 -17.11 3.46 6.72
CA ALA A 16 -17.55 4.13 5.50
C ALA A 16 -16.37 4.67 4.68
N LEU A 17 -15.36 5.23 5.35
CA LEU A 17 -14.14 5.71 4.71
C LEU A 17 -13.34 4.57 4.05
N VAL A 18 -13.16 3.45 4.75
CA VAL A 18 -12.44 2.29 4.20
C VAL A 18 -13.18 1.69 3.01
N LEU A 19 -14.50 1.53 3.10
CA LEU A 19 -15.32 1.00 2.01
C LEU A 19 -15.32 1.96 0.81
N GLY A 20 -15.48 3.25 1.06
CA GLY A 20 -15.40 4.28 0.03
C GLY A 20 -14.04 4.24 -0.68
N PHE A 21 -12.95 4.31 0.08
CA PHE A 21 -11.60 4.24 -0.48
C PHE A 21 -11.38 2.96 -1.31
N SER A 22 -11.74 1.79 -0.77
CA SER A 22 -11.61 0.49 -1.45
C SER A 22 -12.39 0.44 -2.77
N HIS A 23 -13.53 1.14 -2.84
CA HIS A 23 -14.35 1.18 -4.04
C HIS A 23 -13.89 2.21 -5.08
N TYR A 24 -13.54 3.42 -4.64
CA TYR A 24 -13.20 4.52 -5.53
C TYR A 24 -11.77 4.42 -6.05
N PHE A 25 -10.82 4.01 -5.21
CA PHE A 25 -9.40 3.93 -5.57
C PHE A 25 -9.11 3.13 -6.85
N PRO A 26 -9.56 1.86 -6.99
CA PRO A 26 -9.29 1.10 -8.22
C PRO A 26 -9.98 1.70 -9.45
N LYS A 27 -11.18 2.25 -9.28
CA LYS A 27 -11.93 2.87 -10.38
C LYS A 27 -11.24 4.12 -10.90
N THR A 28 -10.72 4.96 -10.00
CA THR A 28 -9.96 6.16 -10.40
C THR A 28 -8.69 5.77 -11.14
N LEU A 29 -7.95 4.76 -10.67
CA LEU A 29 -6.76 4.27 -11.37
C LEU A 29 -7.09 3.76 -12.78
N VAL A 30 -8.12 2.92 -12.90
CA VAL A 30 -8.56 2.40 -14.20
C VAL A 30 -9.03 3.52 -15.13
N SER A 31 -9.74 4.53 -14.60
CA SER A 31 -10.20 5.66 -15.43
C SER A 31 -9.07 6.54 -15.97
N ILE A 32 -7.92 6.58 -15.28
CA ILE A 32 -6.78 7.41 -15.68
C ILE A 32 -5.86 6.64 -16.64
N LEU A 33 -5.62 5.36 -16.38
CA LEU A 33 -4.57 4.59 -17.05
C LEU A 33 -5.07 3.50 -18.01
N GLY A 34 -6.34 3.09 -17.91
CA GLY A 34 -6.92 1.96 -18.64
C GLY A 34 -6.74 0.61 -17.93
N THR A 35 -7.49 -0.41 -18.36
CA THR A 35 -7.46 -1.76 -17.75
C THR A 35 -6.27 -2.61 -18.18
N GLU A 36 -5.76 -2.32 -19.38
CA GLU A 36 -4.73 -3.05 -20.11
C GLU A 36 -3.32 -2.53 -19.80
N ASN A 37 -3.22 -1.37 -19.16
CA ASN A 37 -1.95 -0.75 -18.85
C ASN A 37 -1.30 -1.44 -17.64
N PRO A 38 -0.09 -2.00 -17.75
CA PRO A 38 0.58 -2.68 -16.63
C PRO A 38 0.82 -1.75 -15.44
N TRP A 39 0.90 -0.43 -15.67
CA TRP A 39 1.02 0.56 -14.61
C TRP A 39 -0.24 0.63 -13.74
N THR A 40 -1.42 0.30 -14.26
CA THR A 40 -2.67 0.26 -13.48
C THR A 40 -2.59 -0.78 -12.37
N SER A 41 -2.18 -2.02 -12.70
CA SER A 41 -1.98 -3.08 -11.72
C SER A 41 -0.86 -2.74 -10.73
N TYR A 42 0.23 -2.14 -11.21
CA TYR A 42 1.33 -1.68 -10.38
C TYR A 42 0.89 -0.65 -9.34
N PHE A 43 0.26 0.44 -9.76
CA PHE A 43 -0.20 1.49 -8.85
C PHE A 43 -1.33 1.02 -7.94
N TYR A 44 -2.14 0.07 -8.38
CA TYR A 44 -3.12 -0.57 -7.52
C TYR A 44 -2.42 -1.33 -6.39
N MET A 45 -1.51 -2.26 -6.70
CA MET A 45 -0.83 -3.09 -5.70
C MET A 45 0.06 -2.25 -4.77
N TYR A 46 0.96 -1.42 -5.31
CA TYR A 46 1.89 -0.66 -4.47
C TYR A 46 1.26 0.59 -3.86
N GLY A 47 0.26 1.20 -4.50
CA GLY A 47 -0.47 2.33 -3.91
C GLY A 47 -1.34 1.89 -2.73
N LEU A 48 -2.15 0.83 -2.90
CA LEU A 48 -2.91 0.25 -1.80
C LEU A 48 -1.97 -0.33 -0.73
N GLY A 49 -0.91 -1.02 -1.16
CA GLY A 49 0.14 -1.55 -0.29
C GLY A 49 0.78 -0.46 0.57
N LEU A 50 1.11 0.70 -0.02
CA LEU A 50 1.68 1.84 0.69
C LEU A 50 0.73 2.38 1.75
N VAL A 51 -0.58 2.44 1.47
CA VAL A 51 -1.59 2.88 2.45
C VAL A 51 -1.63 1.91 3.63
N CYS A 52 -1.79 0.61 3.37
CA CYS A 52 -1.84 -0.41 4.42
C CYS A 52 -0.55 -0.47 5.25
N PHE A 53 0.59 -0.48 4.56
CA PHE A 53 1.91 -0.49 5.17
C PHE A 53 2.16 0.78 6.00
N GLY A 54 1.84 1.96 5.45
CA GLY A 54 1.96 3.24 6.12
C GLY A 54 1.09 3.34 7.38
N ILE A 55 -0.13 2.82 7.36
CA ILE A 55 -0.98 2.71 8.57
C ILE A 55 -0.30 1.85 9.62
N GLY A 56 0.23 0.69 9.23
CA GLY A 56 0.99 -0.18 10.13
C GLY A 56 2.19 0.54 10.76
N LEU A 57 2.98 1.25 9.95
CA LEU A 57 4.10 2.06 10.42
C LEU A 57 3.65 3.16 11.40
N MET A 58 2.56 3.87 11.09
CA MET A 58 2.01 4.89 11.99
C MET A 58 1.61 4.28 13.34
N VAL A 59 1.00 3.10 13.35
CA VAL A 59 0.58 2.43 14.59
C VAL A 59 1.80 2.01 15.42
N ILE A 60 2.80 1.34 14.85
CA ILE A 60 3.98 0.89 15.62
C ILE A 60 4.75 2.07 16.21
N LEU A 61 4.85 3.18 15.48
CA LEU A 61 5.52 4.39 15.95
C LEU A 61 4.71 5.09 17.04
N LYS A 62 3.39 5.20 16.88
CA LYS A 62 2.51 5.81 17.88
C LYS A 62 2.46 5.03 19.20
N GLN A 63 2.54 3.71 19.13
CA GLN A 63 2.51 2.86 20.33
C GLN A 63 3.89 2.78 21.02
N GLY A 64 4.93 3.39 20.47
CA GLY A 64 6.29 3.30 21.01
C GLY A 64 6.87 1.88 20.95
N ALA A 65 6.31 1.00 20.11
CA ALA A 65 6.79 -0.36 19.92
C ALA A 65 8.17 -0.40 19.23
N LEU A 66 8.55 0.71 18.60
CA LEU A 66 9.83 0.91 17.94
C LEU A 66 10.48 2.21 18.44
N ASN A 67 11.65 2.09 19.05
CA ASN A 67 12.46 3.19 19.54
C ASN A 67 13.56 3.54 18.52
N LEU A 68 13.32 4.61 17.76
CA LEU A 68 14.27 5.10 16.75
C LEU A 68 15.59 5.65 17.31
N HIS A 69 15.71 5.82 18.63
CA HIS A 69 16.95 6.22 19.28
C HIS A 69 17.92 5.03 19.47
N ARG A 70 17.42 3.78 19.45
CA ARG A 70 18.27 2.58 19.45
C ARG A 70 18.75 2.27 18.04
N GLY A 71 20.06 2.18 17.86
CA GLY A 71 20.69 1.96 16.55
C GLY A 71 20.16 0.72 15.81
N THR A 72 19.96 -0.40 16.52
CA THR A 72 19.44 -1.65 15.92
C THR A 72 18.00 -1.52 15.44
N GLU A 73 17.11 -0.92 16.23
CA GLU A 73 15.70 -0.75 15.86
C GLU A 73 15.54 0.25 14.72
N ARG A 74 16.35 1.33 14.74
CA ARG A 74 16.45 2.28 13.63
C ARG A 74 16.94 1.58 12.36
N PHE A 75 17.95 0.72 12.44
CA PHE A 75 18.44 -0.02 11.27
C PHE A 75 17.33 -0.89 10.66
N TRP A 76 16.65 -1.71 11.47
CA TRP A 76 15.56 -2.54 10.99
C TRP A 76 14.39 -1.75 10.42
N PHE A 77 14.09 -0.57 10.97
CA PHE A 77 13.10 0.34 10.40
C PHE A 77 13.49 0.83 9.00
N HIS A 78 14.76 1.18 8.78
CA HIS A 78 15.25 1.55 7.45
C HIS A 78 15.27 0.34 6.50
N VAL A 79 15.60 -0.86 6.97
CA VAL A 79 15.51 -2.09 6.17
C VAL A 79 14.06 -2.35 5.77
N LEU A 80 13.10 -2.14 6.67
CA LEU A 80 11.67 -2.33 6.39
C LEU A 80 11.17 -1.35 5.32
N LEU A 81 11.51 -0.06 5.44
CA LEU A 81 11.20 0.94 4.41
C LEU A 81 11.92 0.64 3.10
N GLY A 82 13.21 0.30 3.19
CA GLY A 82 14.05 -0.03 2.06
C GLY A 82 13.54 -1.25 1.30
N GLY A 83 13.03 -2.26 1.99
CA GLY A 83 12.43 -3.44 1.37
C GLY A 83 11.20 -3.09 0.53
N PHE A 84 10.30 -2.26 1.06
CA PHE A 84 9.13 -1.80 0.30
C PHE A 84 9.54 -1.02 -0.96
N VAL A 85 10.45 -0.05 -0.81
CA VAL A 85 10.95 0.76 -1.93
C VAL A 85 11.68 -0.13 -2.95
N PHE A 86 12.54 -1.03 -2.49
CA PHE A 86 13.29 -1.95 -3.34
C PHE A 86 12.37 -2.82 -4.20
N PHE A 87 11.38 -3.47 -3.60
CA PHE A 87 10.44 -4.31 -4.35
C PHE A 87 9.56 -3.50 -5.32
N SER A 88 9.12 -2.31 -4.90
CA SER A 88 8.36 -1.39 -5.75
C SER A 88 9.18 -0.95 -6.97
N THR A 89 10.41 -0.48 -6.74
CA THR A 89 11.33 -0.08 -7.82
C THR A 89 11.70 -1.25 -8.72
N LEU A 90 12.04 -2.41 -8.17
CA LEU A 90 12.41 -3.60 -8.96
C LEU A 90 11.26 -4.00 -9.89
N HIS A 91 10.02 -4.01 -9.40
CA HIS A 91 8.86 -4.34 -10.23
C HIS A 91 8.62 -3.26 -11.30
N GLY A 92 8.72 -1.97 -10.94
CA GLY A 92 8.62 -0.88 -11.92
C GLY A 92 9.68 -0.98 -13.02
N VAL A 93 10.92 -1.30 -12.67
CA VAL A 93 12.00 -1.56 -13.63
C VAL A 93 11.64 -2.75 -14.53
N TRP A 94 11.08 -3.82 -13.98
CA TRP A 94 10.68 -4.98 -14.79
C TRP A 94 9.56 -4.67 -15.77
N ILE A 95 8.60 -3.83 -15.39
CA ILE A 95 7.56 -3.33 -16.30
C ILE A 95 8.19 -2.54 -17.45
N ILE A 96 9.11 -1.62 -17.14
CA ILE A 96 9.81 -0.83 -18.16
C ILE A 96 10.58 -1.75 -19.09
N LEU A 97 11.33 -2.72 -18.55
CA LEU A 97 12.07 -3.69 -19.34
C LEU A 97 11.14 -4.50 -20.25
N ALA A 98 10.00 -4.97 -19.74
CA ALA A 98 9.04 -5.73 -20.53
C ALA A 98 8.40 -4.92 -21.66
N ILE A 99 8.17 -3.61 -21.45
CA ILE A 99 7.60 -2.72 -22.48
C ILE A 99 8.65 -2.37 -23.56
N HIS A 100 9.92 -2.18 -23.18
CA HIS A 100 10.93 -1.63 -24.09
C HIS A 100 11.83 -2.67 -24.73
N TYR A 101 12.03 -3.83 -24.09
CA TYR A 101 12.85 -4.90 -24.64
C TYR A 101 11.95 -5.99 -25.21
N PRO A 102 11.93 -6.17 -26.55
CA PRO A 102 11.19 -7.26 -27.16
C PRO A 102 11.79 -8.58 -26.70
N PHE A 103 10.98 -9.42 -26.06
CA PHE A 103 11.40 -10.79 -25.79
C PHE A 103 11.48 -11.53 -27.13
N LYS A 104 12.62 -12.17 -27.41
CA LYS A 104 12.80 -13.04 -28.59
C LYS A 104 12.11 -14.40 -28.44
N GLY A 105 10.92 -14.45 -27.83
CA GLY A 105 10.13 -15.68 -27.82
C GLY A 105 9.02 -15.54 -28.83
N GLY A 106 9.34 -15.85 -30.08
CA GLY A 106 8.41 -15.74 -31.19
C GLY A 106 7.13 -16.55 -30.98
N MET A 107 6.00 -15.90 -31.27
CA MET A 107 5.02 -16.34 -32.26
C MET A 107 4.56 -15.10 -33.03
#